data_AF-A0A0Q6H5Q0-F1
#
_entry.id   AF-A0A0Q6H5Q0-F1
#
_cell.length_a   1.000
_cell.length_b   1.000
_cell.length_c   1.000
_cell.angle_alpha   90.00
_cell.angle_beta   90.00
_cell.angle_gamma   90.00
#
_symmetry.space_group_name_H-M   'P 1'
#
loop_
_entity.id
_entity.type
_entity.pdbx_description
1 polymer ?
#
loop_
_entity_poly.entity_id
_entity_poly.type
_entity_poly.pdbx_seq_one_letter_code
_entity_poly.pdbx_strand_id
1 'polypeptide(L)'
;MTQSLKRQIVELPESLEAQVASLAQKTGRSRAVIVNEAIDTYVNNQLRWLTDMDAAVLDAKQGQSYDGADVLDWLDSWDSDSEKGRPEPSKR
;
A
#
# COMPACT_ATOMS: atom_id res chain seq x y z
N MET A 1 3.00 25.88 3.53
CA MET A 1 3.22 26.00 2.06
C MET A 1 1.91 25.63 1.38
N THR A 2 1.27 26.56 0.65
CA THR A 2 -0.03 26.29 0.01
C THR A 2 0.22 25.52 -1.28
N GLN A 3 -0.24 24.26 -1.36
CA GLN A 3 -0.10 23.44 -2.56
C GLN A 3 -0.97 24.02 -3.68
N SER A 4 -0.38 24.22 -4.87
CA SER A 4 -1.11 24.71 -6.04
C SER A 4 -2.03 23.61 -6.56
N LEU A 5 -3.34 23.87 -6.55
CA LEU A 5 -4.34 22.94 -7.08
C LEU A 5 -4.39 23.09 -8.61
N LYS A 6 -4.00 22.02 -9.33
CA LYS A 6 -4.21 21.93 -10.77
C LYS A 6 -5.54 21.24 -11.04
N ARG A 7 -6.40 21.90 -11.83
CA ARG A 7 -7.67 21.29 -12.27
C ARG A 7 -7.38 20.39 -13.47
N GLN A 8 -7.60 19.09 -13.29
CA GLN A 8 -7.48 18.11 -14.36
C GLN A 8 -8.87 17.60 -14.74
N ILE A 9 -9.10 17.46 -16.04
CA ILE A 9 -10.31 16.82 -16.55
C ILE A 9 -10.05 15.32 -16.56
N VAL A 10 -10.94 14.56 -15.92
CA VAL A 10 -10.89 13.10 -15.86
C VAL A 10 -12.15 12.58 -16.54
N GLU A 11 -11.96 11.77 -17.57
CA GLU A 11 -13.07 11.08 -18.24
C GLU A 11 -13.37 9.79 -17.49
N LEU A 12 -14.63 9.61 -17.12
CA LEU A 12 -15.12 8.41 -16.45
C LEU A 12 -16.11 7.70 -17.38
N PRO A 13 -16.08 6.35 -17.46
CA PRO A 13 -17.17 5.60 -18.06
C PRO A 13 -18.50 5.99 -17.40
N GLU A 14 -19.58 6.05 -18.18
CA GLU A 14 -20.91 6.46 -17.69
C GLU A 14 -21.36 5.65 -16.46
N SER A 15 -21.13 4.35 -16.47
CA SER A 15 -21.46 3.46 -15.34
C SER A 15 -20.68 3.79 -14.06
N LEU A 16 -19.43 4.26 -14.17
CA LEU A 16 -18.61 4.65 -13.03
C LEU A 16 -19.01 6.04 -12.53
N GLU A 17 -19.32 6.97 -13.45
CA GLU A 17 -19.85 8.29 -13.10
C GLU A 17 -21.13 8.16 -12.26
N ALA A 18 -22.06 7.29 -12.68
CA ALA A 18 -23.30 7.05 -11.96
C ALA A 18 -23.06 6.47 -10.55
N GLN A 19 -22.08 5.59 -10.40
CA GLN A 19 -21.68 5.04 -9.10
C GLN A 19 -21.08 6.11 -8.19
N VAL A 20 -20.17 6.95 -8.70
CA VAL A 20 -19.58 8.08 -7.97
C VAL A 20 -20.65 9.08 -7.56
N ALA A 21 -21.61 9.35 -8.45
CA ALA A 21 -22.76 10.21 -8.16
C ALA A 21 -23.63 9.66 -7.03
N SER A 22 -23.94 8.36 -7.06
CA SER A 22 -24.72 7.70 -5.99
C SER A 22 -23.98 7.73 -4.66
N LEU A 23 -22.66 7.47 -4.67
CA LEU A 23 -21.82 7.51 -3.47
C LEU A 23 -21.75 8.92 -2.89
N ALA A 24 -21.59 9.94 -3.74
CA ALA A 24 -21.63 11.34 -3.33
C ALA A 24 -22.95 11.69 -2.63
N GLN A 25 -24.09 11.28 -3.19
CA GLN A 25 -25.40 11.53 -2.60
C GLN A 25 -25.55 10.86 -1.23
N LYS A 26 -25.16 9.58 -1.13
CA LYS A 26 -25.29 8.79 0.12
C LYS A 26 -24.37 9.30 1.23
N THR A 27 -23.20 9.82 0.89
CA THR A 27 -22.17 10.24 1.86
C THR A 27 -22.19 11.74 2.14
N GLY A 28 -22.93 12.53 1.37
CA GLY A 28 -22.90 14.01 1.44
C GLY A 28 -21.58 14.63 0.97
N ARG A 29 -20.69 13.83 0.36
CA ARG A 29 -19.37 14.28 -0.12
C ARG A 29 -19.46 14.73 -1.57
N SER A 30 -18.58 15.63 -1.99
CA SER A 30 -18.52 16.03 -3.40
C SER A 30 -17.88 14.91 -4.25
N ARG A 31 -18.35 14.78 -5.50
CA ARG A 31 -17.78 13.82 -6.46
C ARG A 31 -16.28 14.04 -6.65
N ALA A 32 -15.85 15.31 -6.72
CA ALA A 32 -14.44 15.66 -6.85
C ALA A 32 -13.60 15.18 -5.66
N VAL A 33 -14.11 15.27 -4.43
CA VAL A 33 -13.41 14.77 -3.24
C VAL A 33 -13.26 13.25 -3.30
N ILE A 34 -14.32 12.53 -3.69
CA ILE A 34 -14.30 11.06 -3.83
C ILE A 34 -13.26 10.64 -4.89
N VAL A 35 -13.29 11.27 -6.06
CA VAL A 35 -12.34 10.96 -7.16
C VAL A 35 -10.90 11.27 -6.74
N ASN A 36 -10.67 12.42 -6.12
CA ASN A 36 -9.32 12.80 -5.67
C ASN A 36 -8.77 11.84 -4.62
N GLU A 37 -9.58 11.42 -3.65
CA GLU A 37 -9.16 10.46 -2.62
C GLU A 37 -8.86 9.08 -3.22
N ALA A 38 -9.68 8.64 -4.18
CA ALA A 38 -9.46 7.37 -4.86
C ALA A 38 -8.13 7.39 -5.65
N ILE A 39 -7.85 8.48 -6.38
CA ILE A 39 -6.60 8.67 -7.11
C ILE A 39 -5.41 8.74 -6.15
N ASP A 40 -5.51 9.54 -5.08
CA ASP A 40 -4.45 9.68 -4.08
C ASP A 40 -4.12 8.33 -3.44
N THR A 41 -5.15 7.58 -3.02
CA THR A 41 -5.00 6.23 -2.45
C THR A 41 -4.31 5.29 -3.43
N TYR A 42 -4.74 5.29 -4.70
CA TYR A 42 -4.13 4.43 -5.73
C TYR A 42 -2.66 4.78 -5.97
N VAL A 43 -2.35 6.06 -6.18
CA VAL A 43 -0.99 6.53 -6.46
C VAL A 43 -0.06 6.22 -5.28
N ASN A 44 -0.48 6.54 -4.05
CA ASN A 44 0.34 6.28 -2.86
C ASN A 44 0.60 4.79 -2.66
N ASN A 45 -0.41 3.94 -2.85
CA ASN A 45 -0.23 2.49 -2.73
C ASN A 45 0.67 1.93 -3.84
N GLN A 46 0.49 2.38 -5.09
CA GLN A 46 1.29 1.90 -6.22
C GLN A 46 2.76 2.30 -6.10
N LEU A 47 3.02 3.57 -5.71
CA LEU A 47 4.39 4.05 -5.51
C LEU A 47 5.07 3.35 -4.34
N ARG A 48 4.35 3.14 -3.22
CA ARG A 48 4.87 2.35 -2.10
C ARG A 48 5.23 0.94 -2.54
N TRP A 49 4.33 0.24 -3.23
CA TRP A 49 4.59 -1.11 -3.71
C TRP A 49 5.82 -1.18 -4.64
N LEU A 50 5.94 -0.26 -5.60
CA LEU A 50 7.12 -0.20 -6.47
C LEU A 50 8.41 0.02 -5.68
N THR A 51 8.39 0.94 -4.71
CA THR A 51 9.54 1.23 -3.85
C THR A 51 9.93 0.01 -3.02
N ASP A 52 8.96 -0.67 -2.41
CA ASP A 52 9.18 -1.86 -1.60
C ASP A 52 9.73 -3.03 -2.44
N MET A 53 9.26 -3.18 -3.68
CA MET A 53 9.78 -4.19 -4.62
C MET A 53 11.21 -3.90 -5.04
N ASP A 54 11.55 -2.65 -5.36
CA ASP A 54 12.92 -2.27 -5.71
C ASP A 54 13.88 -2.52 -4.54
N ALA A 55 13.45 -2.21 -3.30
CA ALA A 55 14.21 -2.52 -2.10
C ALA A 55 14.40 -4.03 -1.90
N ALA A 56 13.34 -4.82 -2.02
CA ALA A 56 13.41 -6.28 -1.88
C ALA A 56 14.35 -6.93 -2.93
N VAL A 57 14.34 -6.43 -4.17
CA VAL A 57 15.26 -6.89 -5.23
C VAL A 57 16.70 -6.51 -4.89
N LEU A 58 16.93 -5.33 -4.32
CA LEU A 58 18.26 -4.90 -3.89
C LEU A 58 18.80 -5.77 -2.74
N ASP A 59 17.98 -6.04 -1.73
CA ASP A 59 18.32 -6.91 -0.59
C ASP A 59 18.74 -8.31 -1.08
N ALA A 60 17.94 -8.90 -1.98
CA ALA A 60 18.25 -10.19 -2.59
C ALA A 60 19.58 -10.18 -3.36
N LYS A 61 19.87 -9.10 -4.10
CA LYS A 61 21.17 -8.93 -4.80
C LYS A 61 22.35 -8.77 -3.86
N GLN A 62 22.13 -8.22 -2.66
CA GLN A 62 23.15 -8.05 -1.62
C GLN A 62 23.29 -9.28 -0.71
N GLY A 63 22.59 -10.38 -1.02
CA GLY A 63 22.58 -11.59 -0.21
C GLY A 63 21.94 -11.38 1.17
N GLN A 64 21.14 -10.31 1.35
CA GLN A 64 20.34 -10.09 2.54
C GLN A 64 19.08 -10.96 2.43
N SER A 65 19.02 -12.05 3.20
CA SER A 65 17.85 -12.91 3.26
C SER A 65 17.65 -13.47 4.66
N TYR A 66 16.43 -13.85 5.00
CA TYR A 66 16.14 -14.54 6.25
C TYR A 66 16.20 -16.04 6.04
N ASP A 67 16.67 -16.78 7.05
CA ASP A 67 16.51 -18.22 7.04
C ASP A 67 15.03 -18.58 7.21
N GLY A 68 14.51 -19.43 6.32
CA GLY A 68 13.09 -19.78 6.31
C GLY A 68 12.65 -20.54 7.56
N ALA A 69 13.53 -21.38 8.14
CA ALA A 69 13.22 -22.13 9.34
C ALA A 69 13.11 -21.18 10.54
N ASP A 70 14.05 -20.24 10.68
CA ASP A 70 14.03 -19.25 11.77
C ASP A 70 12.78 -18.36 11.70
N VAL A 71 12.33 -17.99 10.50
CA VAL A 71 11.10 -17.22 10.31
C VAL A 71 9.86 -18.03 10.71
N LEU A 72 9.76 -19.29 10.30
CA LEU A 72 8.63 -20.14 10.64
C LEU A 72 8.57 -20.41 12.15
N ASP A 73 9.72 -20.72 12.74
CA ASP A 73 9.88 -20.91 14.18
C ASP A 73 9.45 -19.68 14.99
N TRP A 74 9.71 -18.48 14.48
CA TRP A 74 9.26 -17.23 15.09
C TRP A 74 7.74 -17.04 14.98
N LEU A 75 7.18 -17.24 13.79
CA LEU A 75 5.73 -17.14 13.56
C LEU A 75 4.92 -18.12 14.42
N ASP A 76 5.40 -19.35 14.55
CA ASP A 76 4.75 -20.40 15.36
C ASP A 76 4.78 -20.09 16.87
N SER A 77 5.69 -19.21 17.30
CA SER A 77 5.82 -18.84 18.72
C SER A 77 4.95 -17.65 19.13
N TRP A 78 4.30 -16.97 18.18
CA TRP A 78 3.42 -15.83 18.48
C TRP A 78 2.25 -16.24 19.38
N ASP A 79 1.85 -15.35 20.28
CA ASP A 79 0.77 -15.57 21.27
C ASP A 79 1.05 -16.74 22.23
N SER A 80 2.33 -17.07 22.44
CA SER A 80 2.80 -18.04 23.44
C SER A 80 3.61 -17.37 24.54
N ASP A 81 3.66 -18.01 25.71
CA ASP A 81 4.53 -17.59 26.83
C ASP A 81 6.04 -17.64 26.48
N SER A 82 6.39 -18.25 25.34
CA SER A 82 7.75 -18.43 24.83
C SER A 82 7.95 -17.81 23.45
N GLU A 83 7.30 -16.69 23.17
CA GLU A 83 7.47 -15.97 21.90
C GLU A 83 8.95 -15.66 21.63
N LYS A 84 9.44 -16.10 20.46
CA LYS A 84 10.83 -15.92 20.04
C LYS A 84 11.04 -14.49 19.56
N GLY A 85 12.29 -14.02 19.63
CA GLY A 85 12.69 -12.76 19.00
C GLY A 85 12.56 -12.85 17.48
N ARG A 86 12.28 -11.70 16.84
CA ARG A 86 12.30 -11.59 15.38
C ARG A 86 13.68 -12.05 14.84
N PRO A 87 13.73 -12.89 13.79
CA PRO A 87 14.99 -13.33 13.20
C PRO A 87 15.73 -12.18 12.54
N GLU A 88 17.06 -12.26 12.53
CA GLU A 88 17.94 -11.28 11.87
C GLU A 88 18.25 -11.71 10.42
N PRO A 89 18.54 -10.77 9.51
CA PRO A 89 18.98 -11.10 8.16
C PRO A 89 20.30 -11.89 8.19
N SER A 90 20.31 -13.03 7.52
CA SER A 90 21.52 -13.80 7.22
C SER A 90 22.18 -13.28 5.95
N LYS A 91 23.51 -13.33 5.91
CA LYS A 91 24.28 -13.18 4.67
C LYS A 91 24.57 -14.57 4.13
N ARG A 92 24.10 -14.90 2.93
CA ARG A 92 24.59 -16.06 2.18
C ARG A 92 25.80 -15.72 1.33
#